data_AF-A0A803NK55-F1
#
_entry.id   AF-A0A803NK55-F1
#
_cell.length_a   1.000
_cell.length_b   1.000
_cell.length_c   1.000
_cell.angle_alpha   90.00
_cell.angle_beta   90.00
_cell.angle_gamma   90.00
#
_symmetry.space_group_name_H-M   'P 1'
#
loop_
_entity.id
_entity.type
_entity.pdbx_description
1 polymer ?
#
loop_
_entity_poly.entity_id
_entity_poly.type
_entity_poly.pdbx_seq_one_letter_code
_entity_poly.pdbx_strand_id
1 'polypeptide(L)'
;MPKRSLVSLTAMMTCYAKHGKLDEARMLFDEMRERDLVCWNVMIDGYTQHGMPNQALLLFRKMLRERIKPNEVTVLSLLSACGQLGALESGKWLHTYMESNGIQINVHVGTALIDMYCKCGSVENARLVFDSIQDKDVVAWNSMIVGYAMHGFSQDALELFNEMLEIGYFPSDISFIGVLSACAYAGLVDEGKEFFSSMKLEYGIEPKIEHYGCMVNLLSRAGHLEEAYELIKNMKIDPDPVLWGTLLGACRLHNNATLGEEIAEYLVRHDLANSGTYILLSNIYAAAGNWEGVAKVRGVMKESGIQKEPGCSSIEVSNKVHEFLAGDKKHPKSKEIYKMLEEINGWLKAQGYTPHTDIVLHDLGERQKEQSLQVHSEKLAMAFGLISTKPGTTITIVKNLRVCSDCHAVTKLISKITGRKIIMRDRNRFHHFVNGSCSCGDYW
;
A
#
# COMPACT_ATOMS: atom_id res chain seq x y z
N MET A 1 -43.75 -1.33 25.50
CA MET A 1 -42.98 -1.48 24.25
C MET A 1 -42.83 -2.97 23.95
N PRO A 2 -43.01 -3.44 22.70
CA PRO A 2 -42.76 -4.84 22.40
C PRO A 2 -41.29 -5.15 22.68
N LYS A 3 -41.00 -6.30 23.30
CA LYS A 3 -39.62 -6.77 23.50
C LYS A 3 -38.98 -6.86 22.12
N ARG A 4 -37.93 -6.05 21.86
CA ARG A 4 -37.13 -6.16 20.65
C ARG A 4 -36.55 -7.58 20.63
N SER A 5 -36.84 -8.35 19.59
CA SER A 5 -36.26 -9.67 19.41
C SER A 5 -34.80 -9.55 18.98
N LEU A 6 -33.99 -10.57 19.27
CA LEU A 6 -32.60 -10.66 18.81
C LEU A 6 -32.48 -10.37 17.31
N VAL A 7 -33.36 -10.98 16.51
CA VAL A 7 -33.44 -10.81 15.06
C VAL A 7 -33.69 -9.35 14.66
N SER A 8 -34.60 -8.64 15.35
CA SER A 8 -34.89 -7.24 15.04
C SER A 8 -33.70 -6.32 15.34
N LEU A 9 -32.96 -6.57 16.42
CA LEU A 9 -31.76 -5.82 16.77
C LEU A 9 -30.63 -6.09 15.77
N THR A 10 -30.38 -7.35 15.42
CA THR A 10 -29.38 -7.72 14.41
C THR A 10 -29.71 -7.11 13.05
N ALA A 11 -30.98 -7.09 12.62
CA ALA A 11 -31.38 -6.45 11.37
C ALA A 11 -31.15 -4.93 11.39
N MET A 12 -31.47 -4.26 12.50
CA MET A 12 -31.19 -2.83 12.67
C MET A 12 -29.69 -2.54 12.64
N MET A 13 -28.88 -3.34 13.33
CA MET A 13 -27.43 -3.22 13.30
C MET A 13 -26.87 -3.39 11.88
N THR A 14 -27.34 -4.39 11.13
CA THR A 14 -26.93 -4.58 9.73
C THR A 14 -27.27 -3.36 8.88
N CYS A 15 -28.44 -2.76 9.09
CA CYS A 15 -28.83 -1.54 8.40
C CYS A 15 -27.89 -0.38 8.75
N TYR A 16 -27.63 -0.14 10.04
CA TYR A 16 -26.72 0.91 10.47
C TYR A 16 -25.29 0.71 9.94
N ALA A 17 -24.76 -0.51 10.07
CA ALA A 17 -23.43 -0.86 9.59
C ALA A 17 -23.28 -0.63 8.09
N LYS A 18 -24.24 -1.08 7.26
CA LYS A 18 -24.21 -0.86 5.81
C LYS A 18 -24.25 0.60 5.38
N HIS A 19 -24.74 1.50 6.23
CA HIS A 19 -24.79 2.94 5.96
C HIS A 19 -23.67 3.71 6.69
N GLY A 20 -22.65 3.02 7.21
CA GLY A 20 -21.52 3.65 7.91
C GLY A 20 -21.85 4.23 9.29
N LYS A 21 -23.06 3.99 9.80
CA LYS A 21 -23.52 4.43 11.14
C LYS A 21 -23.04 3.47 12.22
N LEU A 22 -21.72 3.31 12.31
CA LEU A 22 -21.09 2.29 13.13
C LEU A 22 -21.23 2.54 14.62
N ASP A 23 -21.34 3.79 15.06
CA ASP A 23 -21.55 4.13 16.46
C ASP A 23 -22.94 3.69 16.92
N GLU A 24 -23.98 3.95 16.13
CA GLU A 24 -25.34 3.50 16.42
C GLU A 24 -25.47 1.98 16.37
N ALA A 25 -24.82 1.34 15.38
CA ALA A 25 -24.73 -0.12 15.32
C ALA A 25 -24.04 -0.67 16.58
N ARG A 26 -22.97 -0.01 17.03
CA ARG A 26 -22.21 -0.44 18.19
C ARG A 26 -22.97 -0.27 19.51
N MET A 27 -23.70 0.83 19.66
CA MET A 27 -24.58 1.05 20.81
C MET A 27 -25.60 -0.08 20.94
N LEU A 28 -26.27 -0.43 19.83
CA LEU A 28 -27.23 -1.54 19.84
C LEU A 28 -26.57 -2.87 20.19
N PHE A 29 -25.39 -3.14 19.65
CA PHE A 29 -24.63 -4.35 19.97
C PHE A 29 -24.29 -4.47 21.46
N ASP A 30 -23.86 -3.37 22.10
CA ASP A 30 -23.51 -3.39 23.52
C ASP A 30 -24.75 -3.45 24.44
N GLU A 31 -25.91 -2.92 24.01
CA GLU A 31 -27.19 -3.03 24.73
C GLU A 31 -27.80 -4.45 24.70
N MET A 32 -27.38 -5.30 23.77
CA MET A 32 -27.86 -6.68 23.65
C MET A 32 -27.40 -7.52 24.85
N ARG A 33 -28.38 -8.06 25.60
CA ARG A 33 -28.15 -9.01 26.71
C ARG A 33 -27.62 -10.35 26.24
N GLU A 34 -28.10 -10.81 25.09
CA GLU A 34 -27.66 -12.03 24.42
C GLU A 34 -27.18 -11.65 23.02
N ARG A 35 -25.99 -12.13 22.64
CA ARG A 35 -25.37 -11.87 21.35
C ARG A 35 -25.03 -13.20 20.68
N ASP A 36 -25.67 -13.50 19.56
CA ASP A 36 -25.34 -14.65 18.72
C ASP A 36 -24.19 -14.34 17.76
N LEU A 37 -23.65 -15.36 17.10
CA LEU A 37 -22.53 -15.23 16.16
C LEU A 37 -22.81 -14.21 15.04
N VAL A 38 -24.07 -14.06 14.63
CA VAL A 38 -24.46 -13.15 13.54
C VAL A 38 -24.22 -11.69 13.94
N CYS A 39 -24.62 -11.26 15.14
CA CYS A 39 -24.41 -9.88 15.56
C CYS A 39 -22.93 -9.53 15.77
N TRP A 40 -22.08 -10.50 16.16
CA TRP A 40 -20.62 -10.32 16.15
C TRP A 40 -20.09 -10.11 14.72
N ASN A 41 -20.50 -10.96 13.78
CA ASN A 41 -20.06 -10.87 12.39
C ASN A 41 -20.47 -9.55 11.74
N VAL A 42 -21.70 -9.07 11.98
CA VAL A 42 -22.17 -7.77 11.48
C VAL A 42 -21.26 -6.62 11.95
N MET A 43 -20.88 -6.60 13.22
CA MET A 43 -20.01 -5.54 13.74
C MET A 43 -18.57 -5.68 13.26
N ILE A 44 -18.01 -6.89 13.24
CA ILE A 44 -16.65 -7.13 12.78
C ILE A 44 -16.54 -6.75 11.29
N ASP A 45 -17.47 -7.22 10.46
CA ASP A 45 -17.52 -6.87 9.04
C ASP A 45 -17.73 -5.37 8.85
N GLY A 46 -18.70 -4.77 9.56
CA GLY A 46 -18.95 -3.33 9.50
C GLY A 46 -17.71 -2.49 9.80
N TYR A 47 -16.93 -2.84 10.83
CA TYR A 47 -15.66 -2.16 11.10
C TYR A 47 -14.63 -2.37 9.99
N THR A 48 -14.50 -3.58 9.45
CA THR A 48 -13.57 -3.87 8.35
C THR A 48 -13.91 -3.13 7.06
N GLN A 49 -15.19 -3.09 6.66
CA GLN A 49 -15.65 -2.47 5.42
C GLN A 49 -15.52 -0.94 5.44
N HIS A 50 -15.58 -0.32 6.62
CA HIS A 50 -15.49 1.14 6.79
C HIS A 50 -14.10 1.61 7.27
N GLY A 51 -13.05 0.83 7.01
CA GLY A 51 -11.67 1.26 7.25
C GLY A 51 -11.29 1.39 8.73
N MET A 52 -11.97 0.65 9.62
CA MET A 52 -11.67 0.58 11.06
C MET A 52 -11.15 -0.81 11.49
N PRO A 53 -10.14 -1.38 10.81
CA PRO A 53 -9.70 -2.76 11.05
C PRO A 53 -9.16 -3.00 12.47
N ASN A 54 -8.61 -1.96 13.13
CA ASN A 54 -8.22 -2.04 14.54
C ASN A 54 -9.40 -2.35 15.46
N GLN A 55 -10.56 -1.73 15.21
CA GLN A 55 -11.77 -1.97 16.00
C GLN A 55 -12.31 -3.38 15.74
N ALA A 56 -12.23 -3.87 14.50
CA ALA A 56 -12.56 -5.26 14.16
C ALA A 56 -11.72 -6.26 14.97
N LEU A 57 -10.39 -6.08 15.03
CA LEU A 57 -9.49 -6.94 15.81
C LEU A 57 -9.72 -6.84 17.33
N LEU A 58 -10.04 -5.65 17.85
CA LEU A 58 -10.39 -5.46 19.26
C LEU A 58 -11.69 -6.19 19.61
N LEU A 59 -12.71 -6.08 18.75
CA LEU A 59 -13.97 -6.76 18.94
C LEU A 59 -13.81 -8.28 18.83
N PHE A 60 -12.98 -8.75 17.91
CA PHE A 60 -12.61 -10.15 17.81
C PHE A 60 -11.96 -10.69 19.09
N ARG A 61 -11.02 -9.95 19.69
CA ARG A 61 -10.43 -10.33 20.99
C ARG A 61 -11.48 -10.38 22.11
N LYS A 62 -12.53 -9.55 22.05
CA LYS A 62 -13.67 -9.60 22.98
C LYS A 62 -14.52 -10.86 22.72
N MET A 63 -14.80 -11.18 21.46
CA MET A 63 -15.52 -12.39 21.04
C MET A 63 -14.88 -13.67 21.59
N LEU A 64 -13.55 -13.79 21.45
CA LEU A 64 -12.80 -14.92 22.00
C LEU A 64 -12.85 -14.99 23.53
N ARG A 65 -12.76 -13.84 24.22
CA ARG A 65 -12.88 -13.77 25.69
C ARG A 65 -14.27 -14.20 26.18
N GLU A 66 -15.31 -13.90 25.41
CA GLU A 66 -16.69 -14.35 25.66
C GLU A 66 -16.92 -15.80 25.20
N ARG A 67 -15.87 -16.53 24.77
CA ARG A 67 -15.88 -17.93 24.33
C ARG A 67 -16.82 -18.19 23.13
N ILE A 68 -17.13 -17.15 22.35
CA ILE A 68 -17.86 -17.30 21.09
C ILE A 68 -16.86 -17.76 20.03
N LYS A 69 -17.15 -18.87 19.36
CA LYS A 69 -16.26 -19.44 18.33
C LYS A 69 -16.45 -18.72 16.99
N PRO A 70 -15.40 -18.13 16.41
CA PRO A 70 -15.39 -17.64 15.03
C PRO A 70 -15.81 -18.70 14.03
N ASN A 71 -16.56 -18.30 13.01
CA ASN A 71 -16.81 -19.13 11.83
C ASN A 71 -16.11 -18.55 10.60
N GLU A 72 -16.31 -19.19 9.44
CA GLU A 72 -15.76 -18.76 8.15
C GLU A 72 -16.01 -17.27 7.86
N VAL A 73 -17.24 -16.79 8.06
CA VAL A 73 -17.60 -15.38 7.86
C VAL A 73 -16.79 -14.47 8.78
N THR A 74 -16.65 -14.83 10.07
CA THR A 74 -15.81 -14.07 11.00
C THR A 74 -14.37 -14.01 10.50
N VAL A 75 -13.81 -15.14 10.07
CA VAL A 75 -12.41 -15.23 9.66
C VAL A 75 -12.16 -14.44 8.38
N LEU A 76 -13.05 -14.49 7.39
CA LEU A 76 -12.93 -13.69 6.16
C LEU A 76 -12.86 -12.19 6.46
N SER A 77 -13.74 -11.67 7.31
CA SER A 77 -13.70 -10.26 7.72
C SER A 77 -12.42 -9.89 8.49
N LEU A 78 -11.86 -10.84 9.25
CA LEU A 78 -10.62 -10.62 9.99
C LEU A 78 -9.36 -10.74 9.13
N LEU A 79 -9.33 -11.62 8.13
CA LEU A 79 -8.24 -11.71 7.16
C LEU A 79 -8.13 -10.39 6.38
N SER A 80 -9.27 -9.84 5.93
CA SER A 80 -9.33 -8.51 5.32
C SER A 80 -8.80 -7.42 6.26
N ALA A 81 -9.23 -7.40 7.53
CA ALA A 81 -8.74 -6.45 8.52
C ALA A 81 -7.21 -6.57 8.76
N CYS A 82 -6.68 -7.79 8.82
CA CYS A 82 -5.26 -8.05 8.94
C CYS A 82 -4.48 -7.52 7.71
N GLY A 83 -4.99 -7.74 6.50
CA GLY A 83 -4.39 -7.21 5.28
C GLY A 83 -4.37 -5.68 5.23
N GLN A 84 -5.46 -5.02 5.64
CA GLN A 84 -5.54 -3.56 5.74
C GLN A 84 -4.50 -2.99 6.73
N LEU A 85 -4.25 -3.69 7.84
CA LEU A 85 -3.28 -3.28 8.86
C LEU A 85 -1.84 -3.73 8.58
N GLY A 86 -1.63 -4.69 7.66
CA GLY A 86 -0.36 -5.40 7.52
C GLY A 86 -0.01 -6.27 8.74
N ALA A 87 -1.02 -6.73 9.50
CA ALA A 87 -0.85 -7.45 10.76
C ALA A 87 -0.53 -8.94 10.55
N LEU A 88 0.69 -9.23 10.05
CA LEU A 88 1.13 -10.57 9.64
C LEU A 88 0.93 -11.64 10.73
N GLU A 89 1.32 -11.35 11.97
CA GLU A 89 1.25 -12.33 13.06
C GLU A 89 -0.21 -12.65 13.45
N SER A 90 -1.12 -11.68 13.38
CA SER A 90 -2.55 -11.91 13.57
C SER A 90 -3.13 -12.75 12.42
N GLY A 91 -2.69 -12.49 11.19
CA GLY A 91 -3.04 -13.27 10.01
C GLY A 91 -2.58 -14.74 10.09
N LYS A 92 -1.33 -14.99 10.48
CA LYS A 92 -0.81 -16.35 10.71
C LYS A 92 -1.58 -17.07 11.81
N TRP A 93 -1.89 -16.38 12.90
CA TRP A 93 -2.68 -16.96 13.98
C TRP A 93 -4.09 -17.37 13.48
N LEU A 94 -4.73 -16.54 12.65
CA LEU A 94 -6.03 -16.88 12.05
C LEU A 94 -5.93 -18.09 11.12
N HIS A 95 -4.85 -18.20 10.35
CA HIS A 95 -4.59 -19.36 9.51
C HIS A 95 -4.50 -20.65 10.34
N THR A 96 -3.67 -20.67 11.38
CA THR A 96 -3.57 -21.81 12.31
C THR A 96 -4.88 -22.07 13.07
N TYR A 97 -5.64 -21.03 13.39
CA TYR A 97 -6.96 -21.15 14.03
C TYR A 97 -7.93 -21.93 13.14
N MET A 98 -7.96 -21.66 11.82
CA MET A 98 -8.82 -22.37 10.88
C MET A 98 -8.50 -23.86 10.83
N GLU A 99 -7.22 -24.21 10.71
CA GLU A 99 -6.74 -25.59 10.73
C GLU A 99 -7.14 -26.31 12.03
N SER A 100 -6.95 -25.64 13.17
CA SER A 100 -7.22 -26.20 14.50
C SER A 100 -8.71 -26.36 14.82
N ASN A 101 -9.59 -25.63 14.13
CA ASN A 101 -11.03 -25.62 14.41
C ASN A 101 -11.86 -26.23 13.26
N GLY A 102 -11.20 -26.87 12.28
CA GLY A 102 -11.87 -27.55 11.17
C GLY A 102 -12.60 -26.60 10.22
N ILE A 103 -12.16 -25.34 10.11
CA ILE A 103 -12.64 -24.43 9.06
C ILE A 103 -11.90 -24.82 7.79
N GLN A 104 -12.64 -25.35 6.82
CA GLN A 104 -12.06 -25.79 5.55
C GLN A 104 -11.52 -24.59 4.77
N ILE A 105 -10.25 -24.69 4.34
CA ILE A 105 -9.64 -23.73 3.41
C ILE A 105 -10.14 -24.10 2.01
N ASN A 106 -11.34 -23.64 1.67
CA ASN A 106 -11.89 -23.67 0.32
C ASN A 106 -11.27 -22.55 -0.54
N VAL A 107 -11.64 -22.47 -1.82
CA VAL A 107 -11.12 -21.45 -2.73
C VAL A 107 -11.38 -20.02 -2.25
N HIS A 108 -12.49 -19.75 -1.57
CA HIS A 108 -12.82 -18.41 -1.06
C HIS A 108 -11.92 -18.02 0.12
N VAL A 109 -11.76 -18.92 1.10
CA VAL A 109 -10.87 -18.72 2.25
C VAL A 109 -9.41 -18.68 1.82
N GLY A 110 -9.00 -19.56 0.91
CA GLY A 110 -7.65 -19.59 0.35
C GLY A 110 -7.31 -18.28 -0.37
N THR A 111 -8.22 -17.77 -1.20
CA THR A 111 -8.08 -16.47 -1.87
C THR A 111 -7.93 -15.32 -0.86
N ALA A 112 -8.74 -15.29 0.21
CA ALA A 112 -8.62 -14.29 1.26
C ALA A 112 -7.30 -14.39 2.06
N LEU A 113 -6.78 -15.60 2.27
CA LEU A 113 -5.47 -15.83 2.86
C LEU A 113 -4.34 -15.32 1.95
N ILE A 114 -4.41 -15.57 0.64
CA ILE A 114 -3.44 -15.06 -0.34
C ILE A 114 -3.39 -13.53 -0.26
N ASP A 115 -4.54 -12.85 -0.36
CA ASP A 115 -4.64 -11.39 -0.28
C ASP A 115 -4.06 -10.86 1.04
N MET A 116 -4.42 -11.48 2.17
CA MET A 116 -3.92 -11.12 3.48
C MET A 116 -2.39 -11.25 3.56
N TYR A 117 -1.83 -12.39 3.14
CA TYR A 117 -0.39 -12.63 3.20
C TYR A 117 0.40 -11.68 2.30
N CYS A 118 -0.09 -11.42 1.08
CA CYS A 118 0.48 -10.43 0.17
C CYS A 118 0.47 -9.03 0.82
N LYS A 119 -0.68 -8.54 1.30
CA LYS A 119 -0.78 -7.21 1.96
C LYS A 119 -0.01 -7.11 3.28
N CYS A 120 0.33 -8.23 3.90
CA CYS A 120 1.20 -8.30 5.09
C CYS A 120 2.69 -8.50 4.77
N GLY A 121 3.08 -8.49 3.48
CA GLY A 121 4.48 -8.55 3.07
C GLY A 121 5.09 -9.94 3.01
N SER A 122 4.28 -11.01 3.08
CA SER A 122 4.73 -12.41 3.04
C SER A 122 4.18 -13.15 1.82
N VAL A 123 4.66 -12.75 0.64
CA VAL A 123 4.28 -13.37 -0.64
C VAL A 123 4.66 -14.85 -0.72
N GLU A 124 5.68 -15.29 0.02
CA GLU A 124 6.08 -16.69 0.06
C GLU A 124 4.99 -17.56 0.71
N ASN A 125 4.38 -17.10 1.81
CA ASN A 125 3.24 -17.78 2.42
C ASN A 125 2.00 -17.68 1.56
N ALA A 126 1.79 -16.56 0.85
CA ALA A 126 0.71 -16.43 -0.11
C ALA A 126 0.84 -17.49 -1.22
N ARG A 127 2.05 -17.70 -1.75
CA ARG A 127 2.32 -18.73 -2.75
C ARG A 127 2.05 -20.14 -2.23
N LEU A 128 2.46 -20.46 -1.00
CA LEU A 128 2.17 -21.76 -0.38
C LEU A 128 0.66 -22.02 -0.25
N VAL A 129 -0.11 -21.01 0.15
CA VAL A 129 -1.57 -21.11 0.19
C VAL A 129 -2.12 -21.32 -1.22
N PHE A 130 -1.70 -20.51 -2.19
CA PHE A 130 -2.10 -20.65 -3.59
C PHE A 130 -1.87 -22.08 -4.10
N ASP A 131 -0.67 -22.63 -3.94
CA ASP A 131 -0.32 -23.98 -4.39
C ASP A 131 -1.20 -25.05 -3.73
N SER A 132 -1.60 -24.85 -2.46
CA SER A 132 -2.44 -25.80 -1.72
C SER A 132 -3.92 -25.86 -2.16
N ILE A 133 -4.43 -24.84 -2.87
CA ILE A 133 -5.82 -24.82 -3.35
C ILE A 133 -5.96 -25.81 -4.52
N GLN A 134 -6.85 -26.81 -4.40
CA GLN A 134 -7.07 -27.81 -5.45
C GLN A 134 -7.85 -27.23 -6.64
N ASP A 135 -9.04 -26.69 -6.37
CA ASP A 135 -9.95 -26.14 -7.38
C ASP A 135 -9.83 -24.61 -7.43
N LYS A 136 -8.69 -24.11 -7.94
CA LYS A 136 -8.45 -22.67 -8.09
C LYS A 136 -9.44 -22.08 -9.10
N ASP A 137 -10.09 -20.97 -8.75
CA ASP A 137 -10.85 -20.16 -9.70
C ASP A 137 -9.99 -18.98 -10.22
N VAL A 138 -10.51 -18.24 -11.20
CA VAL A 138 -9.84 -17.05 -11.75
C VAL A 138 -9.51 -16.02 -10.66
N VAL A 139 -10.30 -15.94 -9.58
CA VAL A 139 -10.07 -15.00 -8.48
C VAL A 139 -8.83 -15.39 -7.67
N ALA A 140 -8.60 -16.67 -7.42
CA ALA A 140 -7.39 -17.18 -6.77
C ALA A 140 -6.13 -16.88 -7.59
N TRP A 141 -6.18 -17.11 -8.92
CA TRP A 141 -5.09 -16.76 -9.85
C TRP A 141 -4.80 -15.26 -9.82
N ASN A 142 -5.82 -14.43 -9.98
CA ASN A 142 -5.69 -12.98 -9.95
C ASN A 142 -5.07 -12.47 -8.64
N SER A 143 -5.48 -13.04 -7.51
CA SER A 143 -4.98 -12.63 -6.19
C SER A 143 -3.48 -12.87 -6.07
N MET A 144 -2.97 -13.97 -6.63
CA MET A 144 -1.55 -14.26 -6.65
C MET A 144 -0.78 -13.41 -7.67
N ILE A 145 -1.32 -13.20 -8.87
CA ILE A 145 -0.72 -12.33 -9.92
C ILE A 145 -0.56 -10.89 -9.40
N VAL A 146 -1.63 -10.33 -8.83
CA VAL A 146 -1.60 -8.99 -8.21
C VAL A 146 -0.63 -8.97 -7.02
N GLY A 147 -0.59 -10.04 -6.22
CA GLY A 147 0.36 -10.22 -5.14
C GLY A 147 1.82 -10.13 -5.61
N TYR A 148 2.18 -10.85 -6.67
CA TYR A 148 3.52 -10.80 -7.24
C TYR A 148 3.87 -9.41 -7.79
N ALA A 149 2.96 -8.79 -8.55
CA ALA A 149 3.14 -7.43 -9.06
C ALA A 149 3.41 -6.44 -7.91
N MET A 150 2.59 -6.48 -6.86
CA MET A 150 2.72 -5.63 -5.67
C MET A 150 4.08 -5.76 -4.98
N HIS A 151 4.73 -6.93 -5.09
CA HIS A 151 6.03 -7.21 -4.49
C HIS A 151 7.24 -6.97 -5.41
N GLY A 152 7.00 -6.48 -6.63
CA GLY A 152 8.04 -6.27 -7.63
C GLY A 152 8.48 -7.54 -8.36
N PHE A 153 7.76 -8.66 -8.17
CA PHE A 153 8.02 -9.93 -8.85
C PHE A 153 7.26 -9.98 -10.18
N SER A 154 7.54 -9.00 -11.05
CA SER A 154 6.77 -8.81 -12.29
C SER A 154 6.88 -9.99 -13.24
N GLN A 155 8.06 -10.60 -13.35
CA GLN A 155 8.27 -11.76 -14.21
C GLN A 155 7.43 -12.95 -13.73
N ASP A 156 7.46 -13.25 -12.42
CA ASP A 156 6.63 -14.31 -11.81
C ASP A 156 5.12 -14.04 -12.02
N ALA A 157 4.70 -12.77 -12.01
CA ALA A 157 3.30 -12.40 -12.26
C ALA A 157 2.88 -12.69 -13.72
N LEU A 158 3.74 -12.38 -14.70
CA LEU A 158 3.47 -12.63 -16.12
C LEU A 158 3.54 -14.13 -16.46
N GLU A 159 4.49 -14.85 -15.88
CA GLU A 159 4.59 -16.31 -16.01
C GLU A 159 3.33 -16.99 -15.45
N LEU A 160 2.87 -16.57 -14.27
CA LEU A 160 1.66 -17.11 -13.67
C LEU A 160 0.39 -16.79 -14.47
N PHE A 161 0.34 -15.62 -15.13
CA PHE A 161 -0.76 -15.29 -16.06
C PHE A 161 -0.75 -16.18 -17.31
N ASN A 162 0.43 -16.45 -17.88
CA ASN A 162 0.56 -17.37 -19.01
C ASN A 162 0.18 -18.81 -18.62
N GLU A 163 0.61 -19.28 -17.45
CA GLU A 163 0.19 -20.59 -16.92
C GLU A 163 -1.33 -20.68 -16.76
N MET A 164 -1.98 -19.62 -16.24
CA MET A 164 -3.44 -19.53 -16.14
C MET A 164 -4.12 -19.72 -17.51
N LEU A 165 -3.58 -19.08 -18.56
CA LEU A 165 -4.08 -19.20 -19.94
C LEU A 165 -3.88 -20.59 -20.52
N GLU A 166 -2.70 -21.19 -20.32
CA GLU A 166 -2.34 -22.52 -20.84
C GLU A 166 -3.24 -23.62 -20.27
N ILE A 167 -3.66 -23.48 -19.01
CA ILE A 167 -4.59 -24.40 -18.33
C ILE A 167 -6.04 -24.16 -18.78
N GLY A 168 -6.31 -23.10 -19.54
CA GLY A 168 -7.60 -22.82 -20.18
C GLY A 168 -8.52 -21.89 -19.39
N TYR A 169 -8.01 -21.17 -18.39
CA TYR A 169 -8.80 -20.15 -17.70
C TYR A 169 -8.93 -18.89 -18.56
N PHE A 170 -10.16 -18.38 -18.66
CA PHE A 170 -10.41 -17.11 -19.35
C PHE A 170 -10.06 -15.93 -18.43
N PRO A 171 -9.19 -14.98 -18.86
CA PRO A 171 -8.88 -13.79 -18.09
C PRO A 171 -10.12 -12.94 -17.78
N SER A 172 -10.06 -12.27 -16.64
CA SER A 172 -11.03 -11.26 -16.23
C SER A 172 -10.39 -9.86 -16.30
N ASP A 173 -11.19 -8.83 -16.10
CA ASP A 173 -10.70 -7.45 -15.94
C ASP A 173 -9.65 -7.36 -14.81
N ILE A 174 -9.86 -8.05 -13.69
CA ILE A 174 -8.89 -8.09 -12.58
C ILE A 174 -7.57 -8.76 -13.00
N SER A 175 -7.60 -9.75 -13.91
CA SER A 175 -6.39 -10.38 -14.43
C SER A 175 -5.51 -9.37 -15.17
N PHE A 176 -6.13 -8.50 -15.98
CA PHE A 176 -5.45 -7.43 -16.69
C PHE A 176 -4.90 -6.34 -15.77
N ILE A 177 -5.61 -5.99 -14.68
CA ILE A 177 -5.04 -5.10 -13.65
C ILE A 177 -3.73 -5.67 -13.08
N GLY A 178 -3.69 -6.97 -12.83
CA GLY A 178 -2.50 -7.66 -12.31
C GLY A 178 -1.30 -7.58 -13.25
N VAL A 179 -1.46 -7.97 -14.52
CA VAL A 179 -0.36 -7.94 -15.50
C VAL A 179 0.05 -6.52 -15.89
N LEU A 180 -0.89 -5.59 -16.03
CA LEU A 180 -0.57 -4.19 -16.32
C LEU A 180 0.18 -3.53 -15.15
N SER A 181 -0.18 -3.87 -13.90
CA SER A 181 0.58 -3.45 -12.72
C SER A 181 1.99 -4.04 -12.73
N ALA A 182 2.14 -5.32 -13.07
CA ALA A 182 3.44 -5.96 -13.21
C ALA A 182 4.32 -5.26 -14.26
N CYS A 183 3.76 -4.95 -15.44
CA CYS A 183 4.42 -4.18 -16.48
C CYS A 183 4.83 -2.79 -15.97
N ALA A 184 3.92 -2.07 -15.30
CA ALA A 184 4.19 -0.74 -14.74
C ALA A 184 5.34 -0.74 -13.73
N TYR A 185 5.46 -1.79 -12.93
CA TYR A 185 6.50 -1.91 -11.91
C TYR A 185 7.85 -2.36 -12.43
N ALA A 186 7.90 -3.00 -13.59
CA ALA A 186 9.13 -3.42 -14.28
C ALA A 186 9.53 -2.50 -15.44
N GLY A 187 8.67 -1.58 -15.86
CA GLY A 187 8.93 -0.69 -17.00
C GLY A 187 8.76 -1.36 -18.37
N LEU A 188 7.95 -2.42 -18.44
CA LEU A 188 7.66 -3.18 -19.66
C LEU A 188 6.58 -2.44 -20.47
N VAL A 189 6.98 -1.36 -21.15
CA VAL A 189 6.05 -0.45 -21.85
C VAL A 189 5.35 -1.14 -23.01
N ASP A 190 6.10 -1.87 -23.83
CA ASP A 190 5.57 -2.50 -25.04
C ASP A 190 4.61 -3.63 -24.66
N GLU A 191 5.02 -4.52 -23.74
CA GLU A 191 4.17 -5.59 -23.23
C GLU A 191 2.91 -5.05 -22.55
N GLY A 192 3.03 -3.94 -21.80
CA GLY A 192 1.87 -3.30 -21.19
C GLY A 192 0.87 -2.78 -22.22
N LYS A 193 1.34 -2.19 -23.32
CA LYS A 193 0.48 -1.75 -24.44
C LYS A 193 -0.16 -2.93 -25.17
N GLU A 194 0.57 -4.02 -25.34
CA GLU A 194 0.06 -5.27 -25.92
C GLU A 194 -1.07 -5.85 -25.06
N PHE A 195 -0.85 -6.02 -23.74
CA PHE A 195 -1.90 -6.51 -22.83
C PHE A 195 -3.11 -5.59 -22.77
N PHE A 196 -2.90 -4.27 -22.75
CA PHE A 196 -4.02 -3.32 -22.75
C PHE A 196 -4.86 -3.41 -24.02
N SER A 197 -4.22 -3.66 -25.16
CA SER A 197 -4.89 -3.82 -26.45
C SER A 197 -5.59 -5.18 -26.58
N SER A 198 -4.93 -6.26 -26.17
CA SER A 198 -5.46 -7.62 -26.25
C SER A 198 -6.69 -7.80 -25.37
N MET A 199 -6.75 -7.13 -24.21
CA MET A 199 -7.93 -7.09 -23.34
C MET A 199 -9.22 -6.82 -24.12
N LYS A 200 -9.18 -5.84 -25.03
CA LYS A 200 -10.33 -5.51 -25.88
C LYS A 200 -10.41 -6.37 -27.15
N LEU A 201 -9.29 -6.50 -27.86
CA LEU A 201 -9.26 -7.10 -29.20
C LEU A 201 -9.43 -8.62 -29.18
N GLU A 202 -8.91 -9.29 -28.16
CA GLU A 202 -8.88 -10.75 -28.04
C GLU A 202 -9.90 -11.26 -27.01
N TYR A 203 -10.04 -10.56 -25.88
CA TYR A 203 -10.89 -11.01 -24.76
C TYR A 203 -12.23 -10.27 -24.65
N GLY A 204 -12.44 -9.20 -25.44
CA GLY A 204 -13.70 -8.45 -25.42
C GLY A 204 -13.99 -7.72 -24.11
N ILE A 205 -12.96 -7.45 -23.30
CA ILE A 205 -13.05 -6.77 -22.01
C ILE A 205 -12.79 -5.27 -22.24
N GLU A 206 -13.78 -4.43 -21.89
CA GLU A 206 -13.63 -2.98 -22.00
C GLU A 206 -12.79 -2.41 -20.84
N PRO A 207 -11.82 -1.50 -21.12
CA PRO A 207 -11.02 -0.88 -20.09
C PRO A 207 -11.84 -0.07 -19.07
N LYS A 208 -11.65 -0.39 -17.79
CA LYS A 208 -12.12 0.38 -16.62
C LYS A 208 -11.04 1.33 -16.09
N ILE A 209 -11.44 2.23 -15.16
CA ILE A 209 -10.57 3.25 -14.58
C ILE A 209 -9.26 2.68 -14.00
N GLU A 210 -9.30 1.48 -13.43
CA GLU A 210 -8.15 0.80 -12.85
C GLU A 210 -7.11 0.39 -13.92
N HIS A 211 -7.56 -0.03 -15.11
CA HIS A 211 -6.67 -0.39 -16.21
C HIS A 211 -5.96 0.84 -16.76
N TYR A 212 -6.71 1.94 -16.95
CA TYR A 212 -6.12 3.22 -17.32
C TYR A 212 -5.15 3.73 -16.26
N GLY A 213 -5.48 3.58 -14.97
CA GLY A 213 -4.57 3.88 -13.87
C GLY A 213 -3.24 3.12 -13.97
N CYS A 214 -3.28 1.83 -14.32
CA CYS A 214 -2.08 1.03 -14.54
C CYS A 214 -1.26 1.52 -15.74
N MET A 215 -1.92 1.84 -16.86
CA MET A 215 -1.26 2.36 -18.07
C MET A 215 -0.65 3.75 -17.87
N VAL A 216 -1.38 4.65 -17.21
CA VAL A 216 -0.87 5.98 -16.85
C VAL A 216 0.34 5.83 -15.95
N ASN A 217 0.30 4.94 -14.95
CA ASN A 217 1.44 4.66 -14.07
C ASN A 217 2.65 4.10 -14.86
N LEU A 218 2.44 3.16 -15.78
CA LEU A 218 3.48 2.61 -16.66
C LEU A 218 4.15 3.69 -17.50
N LEU A 219 3.36 4.41 -18.31
CA LEU A 219 3.84 5.48 -19.20
C LEU A 219 4.52 6.61 -18.42
N SER A 220 3.92 7.00 -17.29
CA SER A 220 4.45 8.01 -16.38
C SER A 220 5.84 7.65 -15.85
N ARG A 221 6.08 6.41 -15.47
CA ARG A 221 7.40 5.96 -14.95
C ARG A 221 8.44 5.89 -16.07
N ALA A 222 8.02 5.48 -17.27
CA ALA A 222 8.87 5.40 -18.44
C ALA A 222 9.19 6.78 -19.07
N GLY A 223 8.52 7.85 -18.63
CA GLY A 223 8.75 9.21 -19.14
C GLY A 223 7.92 9.56 -20.38
N HIS A 224 6.99 8.70 -20.79
CA HIS A 224 6.04 8.94 -21.88
C HIS A 224 4.87 9.82 -21.40
N LEU A 225 5.19 11.01 -20.88
CA LEU A 225 4.21 11.88 -20.23
C LEU A 225 3.09 12.37 -21.17
N GLU A 226 3.43 12.74 -22.39
CA GLU A 226 2.44 13.18 -23.37
C GLU A 226 1.50 12.05 -23.80
N GLU A 227 2.04 10.84 -23.97
CA GLU A 227 1.21 9.67 -24.26
C GLU A 227 0.26 9.36 -23.10
N ALA A 228 0.74 9.48 -21.85
CA ALA A 228 -0.10 9.32 -20.67
C ALA A 228 -1.18 10.41 -20.57
N TYR A 229 -0.86 11.66 -20.91
CA TYR A 229 -1.81 12.77 -20.94
C TYR A 229 -2.91 12.55 -21.99
N GLU A 230 -2.52 12.20 -23.22
CA GLU A 230 -3.45 11.87 -24.30
C GLU A 230 -4.29 10.64 -23.97
N LEU A 231 -3.73 9.63 -23.31
CA LEU A 231 -4.48 8.47 -22.86
C LEU A 231 -5.63 8.88 -21.93
N ILE A 232 -5.38 9.76 -20.95
CA ILE A 232 -6.39 10.27 -20.01
C ILE A 232 -7.47 11.08 -20.73
N LYS A 233 -7.08 11.97 -21.67
CA LYS A 233 -8.05 12.81 -22.39
C LYS A 233 -8.95 12.04 -23.34
N ASN A 234 -8.45 10.95 -23.91
CA ASN A 234 -9.18 10.13 -24.87
C ASN A 234 -9.95 8.97 -24.20
N MET A 235 -9.98 8.90 -22.87
CA MET A 235 -10.80 7.92 -22.14
C MET A 235 -12.28 8.12 -22.44
N LYS A 236 -13.02 7.02 -22.57
CA LYS A 236 -14.49 7.03 -22.70
C LYS A 236 -15.22 7.16 -21.36
N ILE A 237 -14.47 7.24 -20.27
CA ILE A 237 -14.94 7.26 -18.88
C ILE A 237 -14.31 8.49 -18.24
N ASP A 238 -15.06 9.18 -17.37
CA ASP A 238 -14.56 10.35 -16.67
C ASP A 238 -13.32 9.97 -15.82
N PRO A 239 -12.19 10.69 -15.99
CA PRO A 239 -10.98 10.39 -15.25
C PRO A 239 -11.15 10.79 -13.78
N ASP A 240 -10.76 9.89 -12.88
CA ASP A 240 -10.77 10.19 -11.46
C ASP A 240 -9.59 11.11 -11.07
N PRO A 241 -9.64 11.79 -9.91
CA PRO A 241 -8.53 12.62 -9.44
C PRO A 241 -7.22 11.85 -9.19
N VAL A 242 -7.26 10.51 -9.07
CA VAL A 242 -6.09 9.67 -8.80
C VAL A 242 -5.24 9.48 -10.06
N LEU A 243 -5.86 9.31 -11.24
CA LEU A 243 -5.15 9.26 -12.52
C LEU A 243 -4.38 10.55 -12.78
N TRP A 244 -5.05 11.69 -12.63
CA TRP A 244 -4.40 13.00 -12.78
C TRP A 244 -3.30 13.23 -11.75
N GLY A 245 -3.52 12.84 -10.49
CA GLY A 245 -2.51 12.90 -9.45
C GLY A 245 -1.27 12.03 -9.75
N THR A 246 -1.48 10.88 -10.41
CA THR A 246 -0.39 9.99 -10.85
C THR A 246 0.48 10.66 -11.91
N LEU A 247 -0.15 11.21 -12.96
CA LEU A 247 0.55 11.91 -14.04
C LEU A 247 1.23 13.21 -13.55
N LEU A 248 0.55 13.98 -12.70
CA LEU A 248 1.12 15.19 -12.10
C LEU A 248 2.35 14.85 -11.23
N GLY A 249 2.29 13.75 -10.47
CA GLY A 249 3.44 13.23 -9.74
C GLY A 249 4.62 12.82 -10.63
N ALA A 250 4.33 12.36 -11.84
CA ALA A 250 5.33 11.97 -12.85
C ALA A 250 5.98 13.18 -13.54
N CYS A 251 5.23 14.27 -13.74
CA CYS A 251 5.77 15.54 -14.22
C CYS A 251 6.93 16.03 -13.33
N ARG A 252 6.82 15.83 -12.01
CA ARG A 252 7.92 16.09 -11.07
C ARG A 252 9.10 15.15 -11.30
N LEU A 253 8.84 13.85 -11.49
CA LEU A 253 9.89 12.84 -11.66
C LEU A 253 10.77 13.12 -12.89
N HIS A 254 10.15 13.58 -13.98
CA HIS A 254 10.84 13.86 -15.24
C HIS A 254 11.10 15.35 -15.48
N ASN A 255 10.97 16.18 -14.44
CA ASN A 255 11.20 17.63 -14.48
C ASN A 255 10.43 18.38 -15.58
N ASN A 256 9.20 17.94 -15.91
CA ASN A 256 8.32 18.59 -16.87
C ASN A 256 7.36 19.54 -16.14
N ALA A 257 7.85 20.73 -15.80
CA ALA A 257 7.03 21.73 -15.10
C ALA A 257 5.85 22.22 -15.93
N THR A 258 6.04 22.39 -17.24
CA THR A 258 5.02 22.91 -18.17
C THR A 258 3.77 22.04 -18.19
N LEU A 259 3.94 20.72 -18.40
CA LEU A 259 2.80 19.79 -18.37
C LEU A 259 2.16 19.72 -16.98
N GLY A 260 2.99 19.81 -15.92
CA GLY A 260 2.50 19.87 -14.55
C GLY A 260 1.58 21.07 -14.27
N GLU A 261 1.93 22.24 -14.80
CA GLU A 261 1.09 23.44 -14.75
C GLU A 261 -0.21 23.25 -15.54
N GLU A 262 -0.12 22.73 -16.76
CA GLU A 262 -1.29 22.48 -17.62
C GLU A 262 -2.31 21.55 -16.93
N ILE A 263 -1.83 20.44 -16.36
CA ILE A 263 -2.67 19.49 -15.61
C ILE A 263 -3.30 20.17 -14.40
N ALA A 264 -2.53 20.94 -13.63
CA ALA A 264 -3.07 21.62 -12.45
C ALA A 264 -4.12 22.66 -12.83
N GLU A 265 -3.91 23.44 -13.89
CA GLU A 265 -4.90 24.38 -14.43
C GLU A 265 -6.15 23.67 -14.89
N TYR A 266 -6.01 22.54 -15.60
CA TYR A 266 -7.15 21.72 -16.02
C TYR A 266 -7.97 21.26 -14.82
N LEU A 267 -7.32 20.72 -13.78
CA LEU A 267 -7.99 20.25 -12.56
C LEU A 267 -8.72 21.37 -11.82
N VAL A 268 -8.11 22.55 -11.72
CA VAL A 268 -8.74 23.71 -11.07
C VAL A 268 -9.94 24.21 -11.88
N ARG A 269 -9.83 24.30 -13.22
CA ARG A 269 -10.91 24.78 -14.08
C ARG A 269 -12.15 23.88 -14.06
N HIS A 270 -11.98 22.58 -13.81
CA HIS A 270 -13.05 21.59 -13.80
C HIS A 270 -13.53 21.20 -12.39
N ASP A 271 -13.09 21.91 -11.35
CA ASP A 271 -13.42 21.61 -9.94
C ASP A 271 -13.01 20.19 -9.49
N LEU A 272 -11.91 19.67 -10.06
CA LEU A 272 -11.32 18.36 -9.75
C LEU A 272 -10.06 18.48 -8.87
N ALA A 273 -9.60 19.70 -8.59
CA ALA A 273 -8.41 19.95 -7.79
C ALA A 273 -8.63 19.59 -6.31
N ASN A 274 -7.72 18.79 -5.76
CA ASN A 274 -7.74 18.42 -4.35
C ASN A 274 -6.44 18.86 -3.65
N SER A 275 -6.32 18.58 -2.35
CA SER A 275 -5.11 18.88 -1.57
C SER A 275 -3.83 18.30 -2.20
N GLY A 276 -3.93 17.10 -2.77
CA GLY A 276 -2.84 16.42 -3.48
C GLY A 276 -2.37 17.21 -4.71
N THR A 277 -3.28 17.79 -5.48
CA THR A 277 -2.97 18.63 -6.65
C THR A 277 -2.03 19.77 -6.30
N TYR A 278 -2.38 20.56 -5.28
CA TYR A 278 -1.57 21.70 -4.85
C TYR A 278 -0.23 21.28 -4.25
N ILE A 279 -0.20 20.18 -3.49
CA ILE A 279 1.05 19.63 -2.94
C ILE A 279 1.99 19.20 -4.08
N LEU A 280 1.47 18.50 -5.09
CA LEU A 280 2.27 18.05 -6.23
C LEU A 280 2.77 19.22 -7.08
N LEU A 281 1.92 20.22 -7.37
CA LEU A 281 2.32 21.41 -8.10
C LEU A 281 3.41 22.20 -7.36
N SER A 282 3.25 22.40 -6.04
CA SER A 282 4.30 23.02 -5.23
C SER A 282 5.60 22.24 -5.27
N ASN A 283 5.55 20.91 -5.33
CA ASN A 283 6.74 20.07 -5.42
C ASN A 283 7.40 20.13 -6.80
N ILE A 284 6.61 20.24 -7.88
CA ILE A 284 7.09 20.44 -9.26
C ILE A 284 7.84 21.77 -9.36
N TYR A 285 7.26 22.86 -8.84
CA TYR A 285 7.94 24.15 -8.79
C TYR A 285 9.23 24.13 -8.00
N ALA A 286 9.24 23.46 -6.84
CA ALA A 286 10.46 23.32 -6.06
C ALA A 286 11.54 22.54 -6.81
N ALA A 287 11.18 21.46 -7.52
CA ALA A 287 12.11 20.68 -8.34
C ALA A 287 12.68 21.49 -9.52
N ALA A 288 11.88 22.38 -10.11
CA ALA A 288 12.31 23.30 -11.16
C ALA A 288 13.05 24.55 -10.66
N GLY A 289 13.19 24.73 -9.33
CA GLY A 289 13.80 25.92 -8.72
C GLY A 289 12.92 27.18 -8.75
N ASN A 290 11.63 27.07 -9.10
CA ASN A 290 10.67 28.17 -9.13
C ASN A 290 10.10 28.45 -7.73
N TRP A 291 10.88 29.11 -6.87
CA TRP A 291 10.46 29.42 -5.49
C TRP A 291 9.30 30.42 -5.38
N GLU A 292 9.11 31.27 -6.39
CA GLU A 292 7.96 32.18 -6.46
C GLU A 292 6.65 31.38 -6.65
N GLY A 293 6.65 30.42 -7.58
CA GLY A 293 5.54 29.48 -7.77
C GLY A 293 5.24 28.67 -6.50
N VAL A 294 6.29 28.19 -5.81
CA VAL A 294 6.15 27.52 -4.50
C VAL A 294 5.45 28.43 -3.48
N ALA A 295 5.88 29.68 -3.36
CA ALA A 295 5.29 30.63 -2.42
C ALA A 295 3.81 30.90 -2.73
N LYS A 296 3.47 31.08 -4.02
CA LYS A 296 2.09 31.28 -4.48
C LYS A 296 1.19 30.10 -4.14
N VAL A 297 1.60 28.87 -4.50
CA VAL A 297 0.81 27.66 -4.23
C VAL A 297 0.65 27.42 -2.72
N ARG A 298 1.71 27.62 -1.93
CA ARG A 298 1.63 27.50 -0.46
C ARG A 298 0.74 28.56 0.18
N GLY A 299 0.67 29.76 -0.39
CA GLY A 299 -0.30 30.79 0.00
C GLY A 299 -1.73 30.31 -0.15
N VAL A 300 -2.09 29.81 -1.33
CA VAL A 300 -3.41 29.21 -1.62
C VAL A 300 -3.72 28.04 -0.68
N MET A 301 -2.74 27.14 -0.47
CA MET A 301 -2.93 26.02 0.47
C MET A 301 -3.25 26.48 1.89
N LYS A 302 -2.59 27.55 2.37
CA LYS A 302 -2.82 28.09 3.71
C LYS A 302 -4.19 28.74 3.85
N GLU A 303 -4.63 29.49 2.84
CA GLU A 303 -5.95 30.13 2.80
C GLU A 303 -7.08 29.10 2.74
N SER A 304 -6.87 28.02 1.98
CA SER A 304 -7.84 26.91 1.84
C SER A 304 -7.77 25.87 2.96
N GLY A 305 -6.95 26.07 3.99
CA GLY A 305 -6.81 25.14 5.12
C GLY A 305 -6.21 23.77 4.75
N ILE A 306 -5.55 23.67 3.60
CA ILE A 306 -4.96 22.43 3.10
C ILE A 306 -3.71 22.09 3.90
N GLN A 307 -3.71 20.93 4.55
CA GLN A 307 -2.56 20.42 5.29
C GLN A 307 -1.86 19.28 4.55
N LYS A 308 -0.52 19.31 4.57
CA LYS A 308 0.31 18.22 4.06
C LYS A 308 0.41 17.13 5.11
N GLU A 309 0.06 15.90 4.74
CA GLU A 309 0.28 14.73 5.58
C GLU A 309 1.79 14.51 5.79
N PRO A 310 2.27 14.39 7.04
CA PRO A 310 3.68 14.12 7.30
C PRO A 310 4.03 12.68 6.89
N GLY A 311 5.24 12.49 6.37
CA GLY A 311 5.78 11.16 6.14
C GLY A 311 6.07 10.46 7.46
N CYS A 312 5.47 9.29 7.67
CA CYS A 312 5.63 8.46 8.85
C CYS A 312 6.07 7.05 8.42
N SER A 313 7.09 6.52 9.11
CA SER A 313 7.51 5.13 8.97
C SER A 313 7.20 4.37 10.24
N SER A 314 6.59 3.21 10.10
CA SER A 314 6.30 2.31 11.22
C SER A 314 7.04 0.98 11.08
N ILE A 315 7.37 0.38 12.22
CA ILE A 315 8.04 -0.91 12.33
C ILE A 315 7.46 -1.64 13.55
N GLU A 316 7.16 -2.93 13.37
CA GLU A 316 6.70 -3.78 14.46
C GLU A 316 7.87 -4.56 15.07
N VAL A 317 8.08 -4.40 16.38
CA VAL A 317 9.07 -5.18 17.14
C VAL A 317 8.43 -5.64 18.43
N SER A 318 8.56 -6.93 18.75
CA SER A 318 8.00 -7.54 19.97
C SER A 318 6.49 -7.26 20.15
N ASN A 319 5.71 -7.40 19.06
CA ASN A 319 4.25 -7.15 19.01
C ASN A 319 3.82 -5.72 19.38
N LYS A 320 4.72 -4.75 19.21
CA LYS A 320 4.44 -3.33 19.38
C LYS A 320 4.82 -2.59 18.10
N VAL A 321 3.90 -1.75 17.62
CA VAL A 321 4.16 -0.83 16.51
C VAL A 321 4.88 0.40 17.04
N HIS A 322 5.98 0.75 16.39
CA HIS A 322 6.78 1.94 16.67
C HIS A 322 6.74 2.83 15.43
N GLU A 323 6.31 4.07 15.62
CA GLU A 323 6.17 5.07 14.56
C GLU A 323 7.26 6.13 14.68
N PHE A 324 7.75 6.57 13.54
CA PHE A 324 8.79 7.58 13.44
C PHE A 324 8.38 8.64 12.42
N LEU A 325 8.53 9.90 12.82
CA LEU A 325 8.55 11.03 11.90
C LEU A 325 9.99 11.42 11.62
N ALA A 326 10.21 12.19 10.54
CA ALA A 326 11.54 12.71 10.24
C ALA A 326 12.05 13.55 11.43
N GLY A 327 13.26 13.24 11.91
CA GLY A 327 13.87 13.90 13.07
C GLY A 327 13.24 13.59 14.42
N ASP A 328 12.42 12.55 14.54
CA ASP A 328 11.73 12.23 15.79
C ASP A 328 12.68 11.80 16.93
N LYS A 329 12.50 12.42 18.10
CA LYS A 329 13.25 12.15 19.34
C LYS A 329 12.36 11.71 20.50
N LYS A 330 11.05 11.50 20.27
CA LYS A 330 10.08 11.13 21.31
C LYS A 330 10.22 9.67 21.75
N HIS A 331 10.81 8.82 20.93
CA HIS A 331 10.95 7.39 21.24
C HIS A 331 11.84 7.16 22.49
N PRO A 332 11.48 6.26 23.44
CA PRO A 332 12.27 6.01 24.65
C PRO A 332 13.73 5.61 24.39
N LYS A 333 13.98 4.90 23.28
CA LYS A 333 15.33 4.52 22.82
C LYS A 333 15.99 5.52 21.87
N SER A 334 15.54 6.78 21.83
CA SER A 334 16.04 7.78 20.86
C SER A 334 17.57 7.89 20.85
N LYS A 335 18.23 7.89 22.01
CA LYS A 335 19.71 7.93 22.09
C LYS A 335 20.39 6.78 21.36
N GLU A 336 19.89 5.55 21.52
CA GLU A 336 20.42 4.35 20.85
C GLU A 336 20.16 4.38 19.33
N ILE A 337 18.96 4.85 18.93
CA ILE A 337 18.58 4.98 17.53
C ILE A 337 19.50 5.97 16.80
N TYR A 338 19.76 7.13 17.40
CA TYR A 338 20.64 8.14 16.80
C TYR A 338 22.10 7.70 16.76
N LYS A 339 22.57 6.95 17.77
CA LYS A 339 23.89 6.31 17.71
C LYS A 339 23.99 5.32 16.54
N MET A 340 22.97 4.49 16.33
CA MET A 340 22.92 3.57 15.20
C MET A 340 22.82 4.33 13.86
N LEU A 341 22.12 5.47 13.79
CA LEU A 341 22.14 6.33 12.60
C LEU A 341 23.54 6.86 12.28
N GLU A 342 24.32 7.25 13.29
CA GLU A 342 25.72 7.66 13.11
C GLU A 342 26.57 6.51 12.55
N GLU A 343 26.38 5.29 13.05
CA GLU A 343 27.04 4.08 12.54
C GLU A 343 26.65 3.80 11.08
N ILE A 344 25.35 3.83 10.76
CA ILE A 344 24.84 3.69 9.38
C ILE A 344 25.49 4.72 8.46
N ASN A 345 25.51 5.99 8.86
CA ASN A 345 26.12 7.06 8.07
C ASN A 345 27.62 6.85 7.88
N GLY A 346 28.31 6.30 8.89
CA GLY A 346 29.70 5.88 8.77
C GLY A 346 29.89 4.77 7.72
N TRP A 347 29.04 3.73 7.75
CA TRP A 347 29.09 2.65 6.76
C TRP A 347 28.81 3.15 5.34
N LEU A 348 27.82 4.03 5.16
CA LEU A 348 27.48 4.63 3.88
C LEU A 348 28.67 5.41 3.30
N LYS A 349 29.32 6.26 4.11
CA LYS A 349 30.52 7.01 3.69
C LYS A 349 31.67 6.09 3.29
N ALA A 350 31.90 5.00 4.04
CA ALA A 350 32.95 4.04 3.73
C ALA A 350 32.71 3.31 2.39
N GLN A 351 31.45 3.22 1.95
CA GLN A 351 31.07 2.67 0.64
C GLN A 351 31.03 3.73 -0.48
N GLY A 352 31.44 4.98 -0.21
CA GLY A 352 31.40 6.07 -1.19
C GLY A 352 30.00 6.56 -1.54
N TYR A 353 29.00 6.30 -0.69
CA TYR A 353 27.63 6.74 -0.93
C TYR A 353 27.51 8.27 -0.87
N THR A 354 26.83 8.85 -1.87
CA THR A 354 26.49 10.27 -1.91
C THR A 354 24.98 10.45 -1.77
N PRO A 355 24.50 11.23 -0.79
CA PRO A 355 23.07 11.49 -0.62
C PRO A 355 22.45 12.16 -1.85
N HIS A 356 21.21 11.79 -2.18
CA HIS A 356 20.48 12.41 -3.28
C HIS A 356 19.81 13.69 -2.77
N THR A 357 20.45 14.85 -2.88
CA THR A 357 19.93 16.10 -2.26
C THR A 357 18.80 16.76 -3.07
N ASP A 358 18.64 16.38 -4.34
CA ASP A 358 17.59 16.85 -5.27
C ASP A 358 16.16 16.54 -4.76
N ILE A 359 15.99 15.48 -3.97
CA ILE A 359 14.68 15.14 -3.39
C ILE A 359 14.25 16.05 -2.23
N VAL A 360 15.15 16.91 -1.71
CA VAL A 360 14.80 17.87 -0.64
C VAL A 360 14.23 19.14 -1.25
N LEU A 361 12.90 19.20 -1.32
CA LEU A 361 12.12 20.28 -1.96
C LEU A 361 11.92 21.51 -1.05
N HIS A 362 12.99 21.89 -0.36
CA HIS A 362 13.05 23.05 0.51
C HIS A 362 14.22 23.94 0.10
N ASP A 363 14.02 25.26 0.17
CA ASP A 363 15.06 26.25 -0.10
C ASP A 363 16.08 26.27 1.04
N LEU A 364 17.02 25.33 0.97
CA LEU A 364 18.04 25.03 1.96
C LEU A 364 19.40 24.90 1.27
N GLY A 365 20.48 25.22 1.99
CA GLY A 365 21.83 24.93 1.49
C GLY A 365 22.10 23.42 1.43
N GLU A 366 23.01 22.98 0.56
CA GLU A 366 23.32 21.55 0.35
C GLU A 366 23.64 20.79 1.64
N ARG A 367 24.43 21.38 2.54
CA ARG A 367 24.74 20.80 3.85
C ARG A 367 23.50 20.55 4.71
N GLN A 368 22.51 21.45 4.66
CA GLN A 368 21.27 21.30 5.40
C GLN A 368 20.36 20.24 4.77
N LYS A 369 20.35 20.14 3.43
CA LYS A 369 19.65 19.06 2.72
C LYS A 369 20.20 17.70 3.13
N GLU A 370 21.52 17.52 3.12
CA GLU A 370 22.16 16.28 3.59
C GLU A 370 21.79 15.93 5.03
N GLN A 371 21.79 16.91 5.93
CA GLN A 371 21.40 16.71 7.34
C GLN A 371 19.93 16.29 7.47
N SER A 372 19.03 16.86 6.67
CA SER A 372 17.63 16.45 6.63
C SER A 372 17.47 14.99 6.19
N LEU A 373 18.23 14.56 5.18
CA LEU A 373 18.19 13.18 4.67
C LEU A 373 18.67 12.15 5.69
N GLN A 374 19.58 12.51 6.58
CA GLN A 374 20.12 11.60 7.61
C GLN A 374 19.07 11.19 8.64
N VAL A 375 18.02 12.00 8.82
CA VAL A 375 17.00 11.82 9.86
C VAL A 375 15.61 11.51 9.27
N HIS A 376 15.55 11.02 8.04
CA HIS A 376 14.30 10.49 7.47
C HIS A 376 13.70 9.38 8.35
N SER A 377 12.37 9.31 8.38
CA SER A 377 11.65 8.35 9.22
C SER A 377 12.01 6.90 8.90
N GLU A 378 12.28 6.61 7.62
CA GLU A 378 12.71 5.30 7.14
C GLU A 378 14.05 4.89 7.78
N LYS A 379 15.00 5.83 7.86
CA LYS A 379 16.31 5.57 8.48
C LYS A 379 16.20 5.40 9.98
N LEU A 380 15.33 6.17 10.66
CA LEU A 380 15.03 5.98 12.08
C LEU A 380 14.42 4.60 12.35
N ALA A 381 13.44 4.19 11.54
CA ALA A 381 12.81 2.88 11.63
C ALA A 381 13.82 1.74 11.37
N MET A 382 14.69 1.88 10.37
CA MET A 382 15.78 0.92 10.10
C MET A 382 16.77 0.83 11.26
N ALA A 383 17.24 1.97 11.77
CA ALA A 383 18.15 2.02 12.92
C ALA A 383 17.53 1.36 14.15
N PHE A 384 16.25 1.64 14.43
CA PHE A 384 15.52 0.97 15.51
C PHE A 384 15.38 -0.55 15.29
N GLY A 385 15.08 -0.97 14.05
CA GLY A 385 15.02 -2.37 13.67
C GLY A 385 16.34 -3.09 13.91
N LEU A 386 17.46 -2.49 13.49
CA LEU A 386 18.81 -3.06 13.66
C LEU A 386 19.21 -3.25 15.13
N ILE A 387 18.94 -2.27 16.01
CA ILE A 387 19.28 -2.38 17.43
C ILE A 387 18.33 -3.29 18.22
N SER A 388 17.10 -3.48 17.74
CA SER A 388 16.05 -4.17 18.51
C SER A 388 15.83 -5.62 18.09
N THR A 389 16.50 -6.10 17.03
CA THR A 389 16.32 -7.45 16.50
C THR A 389 17.65 -8.14 16.25
N LYS A 390 17.67 -9.48 16.41
CA LYS A 390 18.89 -10.29 16.26
C LYS A 390 19.42 -10.25 14.82
N PRO A 391 20.74 -10.34 14.60
CA PRO A 391 21.31 -10.50 13.26
C PRO A 391 20.61 -11.62 12.47
N GLY A 392 20.37 -11.38 11.18
CA GLY A 392 19.66 -12.31 10.29
C GLY A 392 18.13 -12.23 10.34
N THR A 393 17.50 -11.60 11.34
CA THR A 393 16.03 -11.41 11.31
C THR A 393 15.64 -10.43 10.19
N THR A 394 14.58 -10.72 9.44
CA THR A 394 14.01 -9.80 8.45
C THR A 394 13.48 -8.54 9.13
N ILE A 395 13.79 -7.37 8.60
CA ILE A 395 13.26 -6.08 9.09
C ILE A 395 12.13 -5.65 8.16
N THR A 396 10.93 -5.43 8.69
CA THR A 396 9.77 -4.97 7.92
C THR A 396 9.41 -3.55 8.33
N ILE A 397 9.32 -2.64 7.36
CA ILE A 397 9.01 -1.22 7.57
C ILE A 397 7.84 -0.84 6.66
N VAL A 398 6.89 -0.09 7.18
CA VAL A 398 5.78 0.48 6.40
C VAL A 398 5.91 1.99 6.36
N LYS A 399 5.73 2.58 5.19
CA LYS A 399 5.72 4.02 4.93
C LYS A 399 4.35 4.42 4.39
N ASN A 400 3.73 5.45 4.98
CA ASN A 400 2.43 5.97 4.50
C ASN A 400 2.52 6.68 3.14
N LEU A 401 3.72 7.13 2.75
CA LEU A 401 4.02 7.78 1.48
C LEU A 401 4.97 6.92 0.62
N ARG A 402 5.22 7.32 -0.63
CA ARG A 402 6.27 6.70 -1.45
C ARG A 402 7.64 6.94 -0.79
N VAL A 403 8.41 5.87 -0.62
CA VAL A 403 9.79 5.94 -0.11
C VAL A 403 10.63 6.73 -1.11
N CYS A 404 11.45 7.68 -0.68
CA CYS A 404 12.27 8.49 -1.58
C CYS A 404 13.49 7.74 -2.15
N SER A 405 14.07 8.24 -3.26
CA SER A 405 15.22 7.61 -3.94
C SER A 405 16.43 7.40 -3.01
N ASP A 406 16.73 8.39 -2.17
CA ASP A 406 17.80 8.33 -1.17
C ASP A 406 17.58 7.19 -0.18
N CYS A 407 16.39 7.12 0.43
CA CYS A 407 16.07 6.06 1.39
C CYS A 407 16.02 4.68 0.74
N HIS A 408 15.55 4.57 -0.50
CA HIS A 408 15.59 3.34 -1.27
C HIS A 408 17.05 2.88 -1.51
N ALA A 409 17.93 3.78 -1.97
CA ALA A 409 19.35 3.50 -2.18
C ALA A 409 20.08 3.13 -0.88
N VAL A 410 19.82 3.85 0.21
CA VAL A 410 20.38 3.56 1.53
C VAL A 410 19.92 2.18 2.03
N THR A 411 18.65 1.82 1.83
CA THR A 411 18.13 0.52 2.27
C THR A 411 18.82 -0.64 1.54
N LYS A 412 19.10 -0.51 0.23
CA LYS A 412 19.94 -1.47 -0.51
C LYS A 412 21.30 -1.66 0.17
N LEU A 413 22.00 -0.55 0.42
CA LEU A 413 23.33 -0.59 1.03
C LEU A 413 23.30 -1.20 2.43
N ILE A 414 22.33 -0.85 3.26
CA ILE A 414 22.17 -1.43 4.61
C ILE A 414 21.90 -2.93 4.51
N SER A 415 21.02 -3.38 3.60
CA SER A 415 20.78 -4.81 3.38
C SER A 415 22.08 -5.55 3.01
N LYS A 416 22.90 -4.98 2.12
CA LYS A 416 24.21 -5.54 1.74
C LYS A 416 25.19 -5.60 2.91
N ILE A 417 25.31 -4.51 3.66
CA ILE A 417 26.29 -4.35 4.75
C ILE A 417 25.96 -5.26 5.94
N THR A 418 24.67 -5.37 6.26
CA THR A 418 24.21 -6.16 7.42
C THR A 418 23.89 -7.61 7.08
N GLY A 419 23.78 -7.95 5.79
CA GLY A 419 23.34 -9.27 5.31
C GLY A 419 21.87 -9.59 5.64
N ARG A 420 21.05 -8.58 5.94
CA ARG A 420 19.65 -8.76 6.36
C ARG A 420 18.69 -8.47 5.21
N LYS A 421 17.65 -9.31 5.07
CA LYS A 421 16.47 -8.99 4.25
C LYS A 421 15.74 -7.82 4.90
N ILE A 422 15.52 -6.76 4.13
CA ILE A 422 14.67 -5.64 4.56
C ILE A 422 13.47 -5.62 3.61
N ILE A 423 12.27 -5.62 4.17
CA ILE A 423 11.03 -5.47 3.40
C ILE A 423 10.49 -4.09 3.71
N MET A 424 10.40 -3.22 2.71
CA MET A 424 9.80 -1.90 2.87
C MET A 424 8.52 -1.83 2.05
N ARG A 425 7.39 -1.61 2.73
CA ARG A 425 6.12 -1.30 2.10
C ARG A 425 5.98 0.21 2.01
N ASP A 426 5.88 0.76 0.81
CA ASP A 426 5.30 2.09 0.63
C ASP A 426 3.79 1.96 0.40
N ARG A 427 3.09 3.05 0.05
CA ARG A 427 1.61 3.12 -0.12
C ARG A 427 0.96 1.77 -0.42
N ASN A 428 1.33 1.16 -1.56
CA ASN A 428 0.82 -0.15 -1.97
C ASN A 428 1.91 -1.05 -2.59
N ARG A 429 3.20 -0.72 -2.56
CA ARG A 429 4.25 -1.56 -3.15
C ARG A 429 5.23 -2.05 -2.09
N PHE A 430 5.60 -3.33 -2.18
CA PHE A 430 6.69 -3.90 -1.39
C PHE A 430 7.99 -3.88 -2.17
N HIS A 431 9.04 -3.51 -1.45
CA HIS A 431 10.42 -3.52 -1.90
C HIS A 431 11.17 -4.54 -1.05
N HIS A 432 11.65 -5.61 -1.67
CA HIS A 432 12.45 -6.64 -1.01
C HIS A 432 13.92 -6.35 -1.24
N PHE A 433 14.59 -5.82 -0.22
CA PHE A 433 16.02 -5.54 -0.26
C PHE A 433 16.78 -6.77 0.25
N VAL A 434 17.58 -7.36 -0.63
CA VAL A 434 18.42 -8.53 -0.35
C VAL A 434 19.79 -8.31 -0.96
N ASN A 435 20.83 -8.35 -0.14
CA ASN A 435 22.24 -8.28 -0.57
C ASN A 435 22.59 -7.09 -1.46
N GLY A 436 21.91 -5.95 -1.31
CA GLY A 436 22.17 -4.75 -2.10
C GLY A 436 21.29 -4.59 -3.35
N SER A 437 20.44 -5.57 -3.63
CA SER A 437 19.45 -5.50 -4.71
C SER A 437 18.05 -5.27 -4.13
N CYS A 438 17.15 -4.69 -4.94
CA CYS A 438 15.74 -4.57 -4.61
C CYS A 438 14.91 -5.36 -5.64
N SER A 439 13.80 -5.97 -5.21
CA SER A 439 12.86 -6.65 -6.12
C SER A 439 12.31 -5.75 -7.23
N CYS A 440 12.34 -4.43 -7.07
CA CYS A 440 11.91 -3.48 -8.11
C CYS A 440 12.88 -3.35 -9.30
N GLY A 441 14.07 -3.97 -9.27
CA GLY A 441 15.06 -3.85 -10.34
C GLY A 441 15.61 -2.44 -10.54
N ASP A 442 15.55 -1.59 -9.51
CA ASP A 442 15.83 -0.15 -9.58
C ASP A 442 14.91 0.67 -10.49
N TYR A 443 13.85 0.04 -11.00
CA TYR A 443 12.69 0.72 -11.56
C TYR A 443 11.80 1.20 -10.41
N TRP A 444 12.30 2.18 -9.64
CA TRP A 444 11.71 2.69 -8.39
C TRP A 444 10.64 3.75 -8.61
#